data_AF-A0A6I9NVX5-F1
#
_entry.id   AF-A0A6I9NVX5-F1
#
_cell.length_a   1.000
_cell.length_b   1.000
_cell.length_c   1.000
_cell.angle_alpha   90.00
_cell.angle_beta   90.00
_cell.angle_gamma   90.00
#
_symmetry.space_group_name_H-M   'P 1'
#
loop_
_entity.id
_entity.type
_entity.pdbx_description
1 polymer ?
#
loop_
_entity_poly.entity_id
_entity_poly.type
_entity_poly.pdbx_seq_one_letter_code
_entity_poly.pdbx_strand_id
1 'polypeptide(L)'
;SPVPHLSLTCLSHLSLTCLSHVSHTCPSPVPPLSPTCLSPVPLSLQLIGYSEQPLSLLLFIGTADDRVLRPHSFYQVHRVTGKTVTTSCLEKMTGGSKVLEIPLLPGNSMAASIDCAGILKLRNADIELKKGEMAIGRKNTRVRVVFRVALPQSDGRMLWLQTTSNAVECCESPVVSLCVQGTR
;
A
#
# COMPACT_ATOMS: atom_id res chain seq x y z
N SER A 1 21.88 -23.43 -5.61
CA SER A 1 20.61 -24.02 -6.08
C SER A 1 19.47 -23.06 -5.78
N PRO A 2 18.37 -23.03 -6.54
CA PRO A 2 17.21 -22.25 -6.13
C PRO A 2 16.63 -22.92 -4.87
N VAL A 3 16.44 -22.16 -3.79
CA VAL A 3 15.92 -22.68 -2.53
C VAL A 3 14.44 -23.03 -2.75
N PRO A 4 14.02 -24.31 -2.68
CA PRO A 4 12.68 -24.78 -3.08
C PRO A 4 11.54 -24.30 -2.17
N HIS A 5 11.81 -23.41 -1.21
CA HIS A 5 10.86 -22.93 -0.20
C HIS A 5 10.82 -21.40 -0.03
N LEU A 6 11.43 -20.64 -0.95
CA LEU A 6 11.45 -19.19 -0.86
C LEU A 6 10.15 -18.57 -1.41
N SER A 7 9.35 -17.94 -0.54
CA SER A 7 8.08 -17.29 -0.94
C SER A 7 7.79 -16.03 -0.13
N LEU A 8 7.28 -14.99 -0.79
CA LEU A 8 6.76 -13.78 -0.15
C LEU A 8 5.22 -13.78 -0.24
N THR A 9 4.54 -13.87 0.90
CA THR A 9 3.09 -14.04 0.94
C THR A 9 2.41 -12.88 1.68
N CYS A 10 1.47 -12.23 1.01
CA CYS A 10 0.55 -11.28 1.65
C CYS A 10 -0.62 -12.07 2.23
N LEU A 11 -0.76 -12.05 3.56
CA LEU A 11 -1.71 -12.90 4.28
C LEU A 11 -3.11 -12.28 4.43
N SER A 12 -3.31 -11.05 3.94
CA SER A 12 -4.61 -10.40 3.96
C SER A 12 -5.48 -10.84 2.78
N HIS A 13 -6.46 -11.70 3.05
CA HIS A 13 -7.48 -12.12 2.07
C HIS A 13 -8.61 -11.10 1.87
N LEU A 14 -8.68 -10.02 2.65
CA LEU A 14 -9.78 -9.08 2.55
C LEU A 14 -9.65 -8.19 1.30
N SER A 15 -10.58 -8.36 0.38
CA SER A 15 -10.94 -7.33 -0.60
C SER A 15 -11.30 -6.04 0.15
N LEU A 16 -10.63 -4.93 -0.18
CA LEU A 16 -11.09 -3.60 0.22
C LEU A 16 -12.41 -3.31 -0.51
N THR A 17 -13.52 -3.76 0.05
CA THR A 17 -14.86 -3.29 -0.37
C THR A 17 -15.14 -1.97 0.33
N CYS A 18 -15.28 -0.90 -0.46
CA CYS A 18 -15.93 0.33 -0.02
C CYS A 18 -17.36 -0.04 0.42
N LEU A 19 -17.61 -0.19 1.73
CA LEU A 19 -18.92 -0.54 2.26
C LEU A 19 -19.87 0.66 2.09
N SER A 20 -20.57 0.71 0.96
CA SER A 20 -21.63 1.68 0.71
C SER A 20 -22.98 1.11 1.16
N HIS A 21 -23.30 1.18 2.46
CA HIS A 21 -24.70 1.21 2.91
C HIS A 21 -24.81 1.55 4.41
N VAL A 22 -25.20 2.78 4.75
CA VAL A 22 -26.20 3.06 5.80
C VAL A 22 -26.93 4.34 5.42
N SER A 23 -28.23 4.21 5.25
CA SER A 23 -29.18 5.27 4.96
C SER A 23 -29.66 5.96 6.25
N HIS A 24 -29.76 7.30 6.14
CA HIS A 24 -30.55 8.26 6.94
C HIS A 24 -29.91 8.99 8.14
N THR A 25 -29.73 10.31 7.86
CA THR A 25 -29.90 11.50 8.72
C THR A 25 -28.93 11.74 9.88
N CYS A 26 -27.93 12.59 9.63
CA CYS A 26 -27.28 13.42 10.67
C CYS A 26 -27.43 14.91 10.30
N PRO A 27 -28.01 15.76 11.17
CA PRO A 27 -28.04 17.20 10.98
C PRO A 27 -26.91 17.85 11.79
N SER A 28 -25.85 18.33 11.12
CA SER A 28 -25.00 19.45 11.58
C SER A 28 -23.80 19.67 10.63
N PRO A 29 -23.27 20.90 10.53
CA PRO A 29 -22.23 21.26 9.57
C PRO A 29 -20.85 20.83 10.09
N VAL A 30 -20.19 19.94 9.36
CA VAL A 30 -18.80 19.50 9.63
C VAL A 30 -17.82 20.48 8.96
N PRO A 31 -16.74 20.93 9.63
CA PRO A 31 -15.74 21.84 9.04
C PRO A 31 -14.92 21.13 7.95
N PRO A 32 -14.22 21.86 7.05
CA PRO A 32 -13.56 21.25 5.91
C PRO A 32 -12.27 20.55 6.37
N LEU A 33 -12.31 19.23 6.48
CA LEU A 33 -11.14 18.40 6.77
C LEU A 33 -10.81 17.55 5.54
N SER A 34 -9.55 17.68 5.12
CA SER A 34 -8.77 16.99 4.07
C SER A 34 -9.27 15.59 3.64
N PRO A 35 -9.29 15.29 2.32
CA PRO A 35 -9.80 14.03 1.80
C PRO A 35 -8.75 12.93 1.97
N THR A 36 -8.79 12.20 3.07
CA THR A 36 -7.92 11.05 3.26
C THR A 36 -8.79 9.86 3.65
N CYS A 37 -9.05 8.97 2.70
CA CYS A 37 -9.55 7.62 2.98
C CYS A 37 -8.41 6.81 3.64
N LEU A 38 -8.08 7.17 4.87
CA LEU A 38 -7.12 6.46 5.71
C LEU A 38 -7.89 5.50 6.62
N SER A 39 -8.35 4.37 6.09
CA SER A 39 -8.54 3.20 6.96
C SER A 39 -7.24 2.39 6.92
N PRO A 40 -6.50 2.26 8.04
CA PRO A 40 -5.39 1.33 8.11
C PRO A 40 -5.98 -0.08 8.01
N VAL A 41 -5.87 -0.70 6.83
CA VAL A 41 -6.14 -2.13 6.69
C VAL A 41 -4.88 -2.84 7.19
N PRO A 42 -4.98 -3.74 8.19
CA PRO A 42 -3.82 -4.48 8.65
C PRO A 42 -3.40 -5.44 7.52
N LEU A 43 -2.48 -5.00 6.67
CA LEU A 43 -1.80 -5.86 5.72
C LEU A 43 -0.71 -6.58 6.50
N SER A 44 -0.64 -7.90 6.39
CA SER A 44 0.43 -8.69 6.97
C SER A 44 1.18 -9.41 5.86
N LEU A 45 2.51 -9.45 6.01
CA LEU A 45 3.43 -10.08 5.09
C LEU A 45 4.36 -11.00 5.84
N GLN A 46 4.72 -12.09 5.18
CA GLN A 46 5.77 -12.98 5.65
C GLN A 46 6.63 -13.45 4.48
N LEU A 47 7.94 -13.38 4.68
CA LEU A 47 8.92 -14.02 3.82
C LEU A 47 9.29 -15.38 4.42
N ILE A 48 9.03 -16.45 3.67
CA ILE A 48 9.33 -17.83 4.06
C ILE A 48 10.54 -18.29 3.27
N GLY A 49 11.43 -19.07 3.90
CA GLY A 49 12.61 -19.64 3.24
C GLY A 49 13.86 -18.75 3.26
N TYR A 50 13.83 -17.66 4.02
CA TYR A 50 15.02 -16.81 4.27
C TYR A 50 14.99 -16.24 5.68
N SER A 51 16.09 -16.35 6.42
CA SER A 51 16.21 -15.80 7.78
C SER A 51 17.63 -15.42 8.19
N GLU A 52 18.55 -15.26 7.23
CA GLU A 52 19.98 -15.10 7.55
C GLU A 52 20.33 -13.68 8.03
N GLN A 53 19.78 -12.65 7.40
CA GLN A 53 20.06 -11.25 7.73
C GLN A 53 18.83 -10.35 7.52
N PRO A 54 18.76 -9.18 8.18
CA PRO A 54 17.71 -8.20 7.93
C PRO A 54 17.57 -7.81 6.45
N LEU A 55 16.34 -7.60 6.01
CA LEU A 55 16.01 -7.14 4.65
C LEU A 55 15.13 -5.89 4.68
N SER A 56 15.07 -5.20 3.55
CA SER A 56 14.19 -4.05 3.35
C SER A 56 13.01 -4.44 2.45
N LEU A 57 11.81 -4.42 3.03
CA LEU A 57 10.55 -4.54 2.29
C LEU A 57 10.21 -3.17 1.68
N LEU A 58 10.13 -3.12 0.36
CA LEU A 58 9.66 -1.96 -0.39
C LEU A 58 8.16 -2.05 -0.61
N LEU A 59 7.44 -0.98 -0.26
CA LEU A 59 6.00 -0.87 -0.41
C LEU A 59 5.65 0.37 -1.24
N PHE A 60 4.86 0.19 -2.30
CA PHE A 60 4.32 1.30 -3.10
C PHE A 60 2.92 0.98 -3.63
N ILE A 61 2.24 2.00 -4.18
CA ILE A 61 0.91 1.84 -4.78
C ILE A 61 1.06 1.65 -6.28
N GLY A 62 0.58 0.52 -6.77
CA GLY A 62 0.63 0.12 -8.17
C GLY A 62 -0.73 0.11 -8.84
N THR A 63 -0.71 0.01 -10.17
CA THR A 63 -1.88 -0.23 -11.00
C THR A 63 -2.52 -1.58 -10.70
N ALA A 64 -3.86 -1.65 -10.71
CA ALA A 64 -4.58 -2.92 -10.59
C ALA A 64 -4.74 -3.67 -11.93
N ASP A 65 -4.23 -3.13 -13.05
CA ASP A 65 -4.23 -3.79 -14.36
C ASP A 65 -3.33 -5.02 -14.34
N ASP A 66 -3.87 -6.16 -14.77
CA ASP A 66 -3.20 -7.47 -14.74
C ASP A 66 -2.08 -7.58 -15.79
N ARG A 67 -2.00 -6.67 -16.76
CA ARG A 67 -1.00 -6.75 -17.86
C ARG A 67 0.40 -6.31 -17.45
N VAL A 68 0.53 -5.19 -16.74
CA VAL A 68 1.84 -4.65 -16.31
C VAL A 68 1.71 -3.90 -14.99
N LEU A 69 2.37 -4.40 -13.95
CA LEU A 69 2.43 -3.72 -12.66
C LEU A 69 3.37 -2.52 -12.72
N ARG A 70 2.83 -1.32 -12.56
CA ARG A 70 3.59 -0.05 -12.52
C ARG A 70 3.10 0.81 -11.35
N PRO A 71 3.93 1.73 -10.83
CA PRO A 71 3.45 2.73 -9.89
C PRO A 71 2.25 3.49 -10.46
N HIS A 72 1.23 3.76 -9.62
CA HIS A 72 0.02 4.44 -10.07
C HIS A 72 0.26 5.95 -10.21
N SER A 73 -0.19 6.58 -11.30
CA SER A 73 0.07 8.01 -11.55
C SER A 73 -0.73 8.95 -10.64
N PHE A 74 -1.92 8.52 -10.20
CA PHE A 74 -2.84 9.31 -9.38
C PHE A 74 -2.87 8.94 -7.90
N TYR A 75 -2.26 7.81 -7.52
CA TYR A 75 -2.26 7.35 -6.13
C TYR A 75 -0.83 6.97 -5.75
N GLN A 76 -0.41 7.38 -4.56
CA GLN A 76 0.89 7.03 -4.02
C GLN A 76 0.74 6.54 -2.59
N VAL A 77 1.76 5.86 -2.09
CA VAL A 77 1.80 5.49 -0.67
C VAL A 77 1.97 6.75 0.16
N HIS A 78 1.34 6.79 1.32
CA HIS A 78 1.55 7.82 2.32
C HIS A 78 2.02 7.17 3.62
N ARG A 79 3.10 7.71 4.19
CA ARG A 79 3.56 7.31 5.51
C ARG A 79 2.56 7.77 6.57
N VAL A 80 1.98 6.82 7.29
CA VAL A 80 1.10 7.08 8.44
C VAL A 80 1.96 7.12 9.70
N THR A 81 1.72 8.11 10.55
CA THR A 81 2.36 8.24 11.87
C THR A 81 1.28 8.43 12.93
N GLY A 82 1.54 7.99 14.17
CA GLY A 82 0.58 8.12 15.26
C GLY A 82 0.93 7.21 16.43
N LYS A 83 0.27 7.41 17.57
CA LYS A 83 0.50 6.62 18.80
C LYS A 83 0.14 5.13 18.64
N THR A 84 -0.74 4.82 17.70
CA THR A 84 -1.20 3.46 17.39
C THR A 84 -0.38 2.79 16.29
N VAL A 85 0.55 3.52 15.66
CA VAL A 85 1.44 2.99 14.61
C VAL A 85 2.70 2.46 15.28
N THR A 86 2.90 1.16 15.14
CA THR A 86 4.02 0.43 15.76
C THR A 86 5.13 0.10 14.77
N THR A 87 4.80 0.03 13.48
CA THR A 87 5.77 -0.38 12.45
C THR A 87 6.63 0.80 12.03
N SER A 88 7.94 0.68 12.25
CA SER A 88 8.90 1.64 11.73
C SER A 88 8.97 1.58 10.20
N CYS A 89 9.01 2.73 9.55
CA CYS A 89 9.24 2.82 8.11
C CYS A 89 9.97 4.10 7.72
N LEU A 90 10.71 4.01 6.62
CA LEU A 90 11.33 5.14 5.94
C LEU A 90 10.57 5.46 4.65
N GLU A 91 10.33 6.74 4.38
CA GLU A 91 9.76 7.17 3.11
C GLU A 91 10.88 7.63 2.17
N LYS A 92 10.86 7.17 0.92
CA LYS A 92 11.80 7.58 -0.13
C LYS A 92 11.14 7.78 -1.48
N MET A 93 11.79 8.56 -2.34
CA MET A 93 11.41 8.69 -3.74
C MET A 93 12.29 7.77 -4.60
N THR A 94 11.68 6.96 -5.46
CA THR A 94 12.36 6.04 -6.37
C THR A 94 11.69 6.09 -7.74
N GLY A 95 12.43 6.48 -8.78
CA GLY A 95 11.89 6.57 -10.14
C GLY A 95 10.66 7.47 -10.25
N GLY A 96 10.63 8.58 -9.50
CA GLY A 96 9.49 9.51 -9.45
C GLY A 96 8.28 9.02 -8.65
N SER A 97 8.35 7.84 -8.04
CA SER A 97 7.29 7.25 -7.22
C SER A 97 7.70 7.19 -5.75
N LYS A 98 6.75 7.38 -4.85
CA LYS A 98 6.98 7.27 -3.42
C LYS A 98 6.97 5.80 -2.99
N VAL A 99 7.93 5.42 -2.16
CA VAL A 99 8.12 4.06 -1.66
C VAL A 99 8.34 4.12 -0.15
N LEU A 100 7.69 3.23 0.61
CA LEU A 100 8.03 2.98 2.01
C LEU A 100 9.00 1.80 2.10
N GLU A 101 10.04 1.97 2.92
CA GLU A 101 10.94 0.92 3.35
C GLU A 101 10.59 0.47 4.76
N ILE A 102 10.31 -0.82 4.90
CA ILE A 102 9.92 -1.45 6.17
C ILE A 102 10.96 -2.55 6.46
N PRO A 103 11.59 -2.56 7.64
CA PRO A 103 12.57 -3.59 7.97
C PRO A 103 11.88 -4.95 8.19
N LEU A 104 12.40 -6.00 7.55
CA LEU A 104 12.10 -7.39 7.87
C LEU A 104 13.26 -7.96 8.70
N LEU A 105 12.94 -8.47 9.88
CA LEU A 105 13.93 -8.95 10.84
C LEU A 105 13.79 -10.46 11.04
N PRO A 106 14.91 -11.22 11.06
CA PRO A 106 14.88 -12.65 11.38
C PRO A 106 14.21 -12.97 12.72
N GLY A 107 14.43 -12.10 13.73
CA GLY A 107 13.88 -12.28 15.08
C GLY A 107 12.35 -12.26 15.14
N ASN A 108 11.67 -11.77 14.10
CA ASN A 108 10.20 -11.81 13.98
C ASN A 108 9.76 -12.73 12.83
N SER A 109 10.49 -13.81 12.55
CA SER A 109 10.18 -14.78 11.49
C SER A 109 9.99 -14.15 10.10
N MET A 110 10.74 -13.07 9.82
CA MET A 110 10.60 -12.25 8.60
C MET A 110 9.15 -11.84 8.29
N ALA A 111 8.35 -11.61 9.34
CA ALA A 111 7.00 -11.12 9.25
C ALA A 111 6.91 -9.63 9.58
N ALA A 112 6.00 -8.93 8.91
CA ALA A 112 5.66 -7.54 9.20
C ALA A 112 4.15 -7.34 9.15
N SER A 113 3.62 -6.66 10.17
CA SER A 113 2.31 -6.02 10.12
C SER A 113 2.51 -4.62 9.53
N ILE A 114 1.64 -4.17 8.64
CA ILE A 114 1.76 -2.88 7.96
C ILE A 114 0.65 -1.95 8.45
N ASP A 115 0.95 -1.20 9.52
CA ASP A 115 0.09 -0.15 10.07
C ASP A 115 0.57 1.27 9.70
N CYS A 116 1.72 1.37 9.04
CA CYS A 116 2.41 2.63 8.72
C CYS A 116 2.17 3.14 7.28
N ALA A 117 1.29 2.49 6.52
CA ALA A 117 1.03 2.79 5.11
C ALA A 117 -0.43 3.15 4.84
N GLY A 118 -0.64 4.25 4.13
CA GLY A 118 -1.93 4.69 3.60
C GLY A 118 -1.89 4.91 2.10
N ILE A 119 -3.05 5.02 1.47
CA ILE A 119 -3.20 5.34 0.04
C ILE A 119 -3.58 6.82 -0.07
N LEU A 120 -2.76 7.62 -0.75
CA LEU A 120 -3.00 9.05 -0.97
C LEU A 120 -3.30 9.31 -2.43
N LYS A 121 -4.43 9.96 -2.69
CA LYS A 121 -4.78 10.49 -4.01
C LYS A 121 -4.06 11.81 -4.26
N LEU A 122 -3.37 11.92 -5.38
CA LEU A 122 -2.72 13.13 -5.85
C LEU A 122 -3.73 14.06 -6.54
N ARG A 123 -3.53 15.37 -6.43
CA ARG A 123 -4.35 16.34 -7.18
C ARG A 123 -3.95 16.28 -8.65
N ASN A 124 -4.93 16.45 -9.55
CA ASN A 124 -4.69 16.46 -10.98
C ASN A 124 -3.60 17.47 -11.40
N ALA A 125 -3.63 18.67 -10.81
CA ALA A 125 -2.62 19.71 -11.08
C ALA A 125 -1.18 19.27 -10.73
N ASP A 126 -1.01 18.46 -9.68
CA ASP A 126 0.33 17.98 -9.25
C ASP A 126 0.88 16.87 -10.17
N ILE A 127 0.00 16.20 -10.95
CA ILE A 127 0.35 15.11 -11.88
C ILE A 127 0.66 15.68 -13.26
N GLU A 128 -0.16 16.61 -13.73
CA GLU A 128 0.01 17.29 -15.03
C GLU A 128 1.38 17.97 -15.11
N LEU A 129 1.84 18.56 -14.01
CA LEU A 129 3.16 19.19 -13.90
C LEU A 129 4.33 18.19 -13.95
N LYS A 130 4.09 16.91 -13.59
CA LYS A 130 5.14 15.89 -13.49
C LYS A 130 5.35 15.08 -14.76
N LYS A 131 4.32 14.87 -15.59
CA LYS A 131 4.40 13.82 -16.61
C LYS A 131 3.67 13.99 -17.93
N GLY A 132 2.87 15.03 -18.15
CA GLY A 132 2.13 15.17 -19.43
C GLY A 132 1.26 13.95 -19.78
N GLU A 133 0.96 13.06 -18.83
CA GLU A 133 0.16 11.86 -19.01
C GLU A 133 -1.31 12.28 -19.19
N MET A 134 -1.74 12.39 -20.44
CA MET A 134 -3.09 12.82 -20.83
C MET A 134 -4.16 11.78 -20.48
N ALA A 135 -5.28 12.29 -19.95
CA ALA A 135 -6.68 11.81 -19.97
C ALA A 135 -7.05 10.36 -19.54
N ILE A 136 -6.21 9.35 -19.77
CA ILE A 136 -6.55 7.92 -19.62
C ILE A 136 -6.58 7.49 -18.15
N GLY A 137 -5.71 8.03 -17.30
CA GLY A 137 -5.68 7.67 -15.87
C GLY A 137 -6.74 8.38 -15.00
N ARG A 138 -7.48 9.34 -15.57
CA ARG A 138 -8.51 10.14 -14.87
C ARG A 138 -9.71 9.31 -14.38
N LYS A 139 -9.81 8.03 -14.78
CA LYS A 139 -10.89 7.10 -14.41
C LYS A 139 -10.39 5.82 -13.73
N ASN A 140 -9.07 5.62 -13.56
CA ASN A 140 -8.56 4.42 -12.91
C ASN A 140 -8.44 4.65 -11.40
N THR A 141 -9.50 4.27 -10.69
CA THR A 141 -9.57 4.29 -9.22
C THR A 141 -9.08 3.00 -8.59
N ARG A 142 -8.70 2.00 -9.40
CA ARG A 142 -8.32 0.67 -8.91
C ARG A 142 -6.81 0.57 -8.74
N VAL A 143 -6.38 0.31 -7.51
CA VAL A 143 -4.97 0.21 -7.14
C VAL A 143 -4.66 -1.12 -6.46
N ARG A 144 -3.39 -1.48 -6.39
CA ARG A 144 -2.88 -2.56 -5.53
C ARG A 144 -1.76 -2.03 -4.66
N VAL A 145 -1.65 -2.55 -3.45
CA VAL A 145 -0.44 -2.37 -2.66
C VAL A 145 0.58 -3.39 -3.16
N VAL A 146 1.76 -2.90 -3.54
CA VAL A 146 2.84 -3.71 -4.10
C VAL A 146 3.95 -3.83 -3.10
N PHE A 147 4.42 -5.06 -2.92
CA PHE A 147 5.49 -5.41 -2.01
C PHE A 147 6.65 -6.01 -2.79
N ARG A 148 7.86 -5.50 -2.57
CA ARG A 148 9.10 -6.05 -3.15
C ARG A 148 10.15 -6.22 -2.08
N VAL A 149 10.93 -7.29 -2.18
CA VAL A 149 12.12 -7.49 -1.35
C VAL A 149 13.27 -7.96 -2.22
N ALA A 150 14.46 -7.42 -1.97
CA ALA A 150 15.69 -7.89 -2.58
C ALA A 150 16.42 -8.81 -1.62
N LEU A 151 16.74 -10.02 -2.08
CA LEU A 151 17.54 -10.98 -1.34
C LEU A 151 18.94 -11.06 -1.94
N PRO A 152 20.00 -10.89 -1.14
CA PRO A 152 21.36 -11.12 -1.60
C PRO A 152 21.56 -12.61 -1.89
N GLN A 153 22.09 -12.91 -3.08
CA GLN A 153 22.49 -14.26 -3.49
C GLN A 153 23.99 -14.46 -3.29
N SER A 154 24.42 -15.72 -3.21
CA SER A 154 25.83 -16.08 -3.01
C SER A 154 26.75 -15.67 -4.17
N ASP A 155 26.19 -15.41 -5.36
CA ASP A 155 26.90 -14.90 -6.53
C ASP A 155 27.03 -13.36 -6.56
N GLY A 156 26.62 -12.68 -5.48
CA GLY A 156 26.62 -11.22 -5.35
C GLY A 156 25.47 -10.52 -6.09
N ARG A 157 24.56 -11.26 -6.74
CA ARG A 157 23.36 -10.68 -7.36
C ARG A 157 22.24 -10.51 -6.33
N MET A 158 21.22 -9.76 -6.72
CA MET A 158 19.99 -9.58 -5.94
C MET A 158 18.84 -10.33 -6.59
N LEU A 159 18.22 -11.26 -5.86
CA LEU A 159 16.96 -11.87 -6.22
C LEU A 159 15.81 -10.99 -5.76
N TRP A 160 14.98 -10.53 -6.68
CA TRP A 160 13.81 -9.73 -6.35
C TRP A 160 12.56 -10.61 -6.27
N LEU A 161 11.91 -10.61 -5.11
CA LEU A 161 10.57 -11.16 -4.96
C LEU A 161 9.56 -10.03 -4.97
N GLN A 162 8.39 -10.30 -5.54
CA GLN A 162 7.28 -9.38 -5.60
C GLN A 162 5.98 -10.09 -5.29
N THR A 163 5.13 -9.46 -4.48
CA THR A 163 3.73 -9.85 -4.30
C THR A 163 2.85 -8.61 -4.24
N THR A 164 1.55 -8.77 -4.39
CA THR A 164 0.59 -7.66 -4.40
C THR A 164 -0.63 -8.01 -3.56
N SER A 165 -1.26 -6.99 -2.97
CA SER A 165 -2.59 -7.14 -2.38
C SER A 165 -3.66 -7.43 -3.44
N ASN A 166 -4.86 -7.76 -2.97
CA ASN A 166 -6.07 -7.64 -3.79
C ASN A 166 -6.23 -6.22 -4.32
N ALA A 167 -6.91 -6.09 -5.46
CA ALA A 167 -7.25 -4.79 -6.02
C ALA A 167 -8.19 -4.04 -5.07
N VAL A 168 -7.92 -2.75 -4.93
CA VAL A 168 -8.61 -1.81 -4.05
C VAL A 168 -9.29 -0.79 -4.93
N GLU A 169 -10.59 -0.60 -4.77
CA GLU A 169 -11.31 0.46 -5.45
C GLU A 169 -11.34 1.71 -4.56
N CYS A 170 -10.63 2.75 -4.99
CA CYS A 170 -10.59 4.02 -4.29
C CYS A 170 -11.84 4.84 -4.64
N CYS A 171 -12.80 4.91 -3.71
CA CYS A 171 -14.03 5.67 -3.89
C CYS A 171 -13.76 7.19 -4.05
N GLU A 172 -14.39 7.80 -5.06
CA GLU A 172 -14.39 9.24 -5.34
C GLU A 172 -15.52 9.97 -4.57
N SER A 173 -15.72 9.67 -3.29
CA SER A 173 -16.80 10.33 -2.54
C SER A 173 -16.29 11.63 -1.90
N PRO A 174 -16.90 12.81 -2.19
CA PRO A 174 -16.54 14.07 -1.52
C PRO A 174 -16.99 14.12 -0.05
N VAL A 175 -17.73 13.11 0.42
CA VAL A 175 -18.18 12.97 1.80
C VAL A 175 -17.62 11.66 2.35
N VAL A 176 -16.56 11.77 3.17
CA VAL A 176 -15.97 10.64 3.88
C VAL A 176 -16.70 10.52 5.23
N SER A 177 -17.77 9.74 5.27
CA SER A 177 -18.29 9.26 6.56
C SER A 177 -17.41 8.09 7.01
N LEU A 178 -16.72 8.27 8.14
CA LEU A 178 -16.03 7.18 8.83
C LEU A 178 -17.03 6.05 9.12
N CYS A 179 -16.84 4.88 8.50
CA CYS A 179 -17.40 3.64 9.01
C CYS A 179 -16.37 3.00 9.93
N VAL A 180 -16.56 3.15 11.25
CA VAL A 180 -15.93 2.27 12.24
C VAL A 180 -16.84 1.06 12.39
N GLN A 181 -16.34 -0.13 12.10
CA GLN A 181 -17.06 -1.37 12.40
C GLN A 181 -17.01 -1.59 13.92
N GLY A 182 -18.07 -1.15 14.62
CA GLY A 182 -18.33 -1.58 15.99
C GLY A 182 -18.85 -3.01 15.96
N THR A 183 -18.01 -3.97 16.34
CA THR A 183 -18.47 -5.31 16.72
C THR A 183 -19.32 -5.18 17.98
N ARG A 184 -20.52 -5.79 17.98
CA ARG A 184 -21.32 -6.00 19.20
C ARG A 184 -20.57 -6.89 20.17
#